data_AF-A0A6B2FZV6-F1
#
_entry.id   AF-A0A6B2FZV6-F1
#
_cell.length_a   1.000
_cell.length_b   1.000
_cell.length_c   1.000
_cell.angle_alpha   90.00
_cell.angle_beta   90.00
_cell.angle_gamma   90.00
#
_symmetry.space_group_name_H-M   'P 1'
#
loop_
_entity.id
_entity.type
_entity.pdbx_description
1 polymer ?
#
loop_
_entity_poly.entity_id
_entity_poly.type
_entity_poly.pdbx_seq_one_letter_code
_entity_poly.pdbx_strand_id
1 'polypeptide(L)'
;MITFTVISFNRGSRWHHLKVQSLLDGRFCDWPSCYLKLELRCSNIMEKNSIIYDKHYPNLMVSYGSIYRENILEFSGIFISTDSGFTWKAAPENIKKIEIL
;
A
#
# COMPACT_ATOMS: atom_id res chain seq x y z
N MET A 1 14.18 -14.93 3.02
CA MET A 1 13.01 -14.72 3.89
C MET A 1 12.00 -13.89 3.11
N ILE A 2 10.78 -14.41 2.88
CA ILE A 2 9.73 -13.65 2.20
C ILE A 2 9.19 -12.62 3.19
N THR A 3 9.01 -11.38 2.75
CA THR A 3 8.51 -10.28 3.58
C THR A 3 7.26 -9.70 2.93
N PHE A 4 6.20 -9.52 3.70
CA PHE A 4 4.92 -8.98 3.27
C PHE A 4 4.41 -7.94 4.27
N THR A 5 3.50 -7.08 3.83
CA THR A 5 2.86 -6.09 4.72
C THR A 5 1.50 -6.60 5.17
N VAL A 6 1.18 -6.38 6.44
CA VAL A 6 -0.13 -6.66 7.02
C VAL A 6 -0.69 -5.43 7.72
N ILE A 7 -2.01 -5.38 7.86
CA ILE A 7 -2.75 -4.32 8.53
C ILE A 7 -3.69 -4.90 9.60
N SER A 8 -3.90 -4.16 10.68
CA SER A 8 -4.85 -4.52 11.73
C SER A 8 -5.88 -3.41 11.92
N PHE A 9 -7.15 -3.81 12.00
CA PHE A 9 -8.28 -2.91 12.29
C PHE A 9 -8.77 -3.03 13.73
N ASN A 10 -8.13 -3.87 14.55
CA ASN A 10 -8.53 -4.19 15.91
C ASN A 10 -7.35 -4.12 16.87
N ARG A 11 -6.54 -3.07 16.73
CA ARG A 11 -5.41 -2.72 17.61
C ARG A 11 -4.39 -3.84 17.75
N GLY A 12 -4.09 -4.55 16.66
CA GLY A 12 -3.05 -5.57 16.59
C GLY A 12 -3.47 -6.97 17.06
N SER A 13 -4.73 -7.18 17.44
CA SER A 13 -5.20 -8.51 17.86
C SER A 13 -5.46 -9.46 16.68
N ARG A 14 -5.76 -8.93 15.49
CA ARG A 14 -5.80 -9.67 14.21
C ARG A 14 -5.15 -8.86 13.11
N TRP A 15 -4.51 -9.56 12.19
CA TRP A 15 -3.78 -8.99 11.07
C TRP A 15 -4.30 -9.56 9.75
N HIS A 16 -4.38 -8.71 8.74
CA HIS A 16 -4.86 -9.03 7.41
C HIS A 16 -3.81 -8.64 6.39
N HIS A 17 -3.64 -9.45 5.35
CA HIS A 17 -2.88 -9.04 4.18
C HIS A 17 -3.58 -7.87 3.48
N LEU A 18 -2.79 -6.99 2.88
CA LEU A 18 -3.33 -5.88 2.12
C LEU A 18 -4.03 -6.41 0.86
N LYS A 19 -5.26 -5.94 0.65
CA LYS A 19 -6.06 -6.29 -0.54
C LYS A 19 -5.90 -5.25 -1.62
N VAL A 20 -5.60 -5.69 -2.84
CA VAL A 20 -5.51 -4.82 -4.02
C VAL A 20 -6.76 -5.06 -4.86
N GLN A 21 -7.58 -4.02 -5.10
CA GLN A 21 -8.81 -4.19 -5.87
C GLN A 21 -8.53 -4.49 -7.35
N SER A 22 -7.61 -3.74 -7.96
CA SER A 22 -7.19 -3.93 -9.34
C SER A 22 -5.88 -3.17 -9.59
N LEU A 23 -5.04 -3.72 -10.47
CA LEU A 23 -3.94 -2.97 -11.08
C LEU A 23 -4.49 -2.09 -12.22
N LEU A 24 -3.68 -1.14 -12.70
CA LEU A 24 -4.08 -0.21 -13.76
C LEU A 24 -4.42 -0.91 -15.09
N ASP A 25 -3.87 -2.10 -15.31
CA ASP A 25 -4.09 -2.95 -16.48
C ASP A 25 -5.26 -3.93 -16.33
N GLY A 26 -6.04 -3.82 -15.24
CA GLY A 26 -7.18 -4.68 -14.96
C GLY A 26 -6.81 -6.06 -14.39
N ARG A 27 -5.53 -6.35 -14.17
CA ARG A 27 -5.13 -7.60 -13.50
C ARG A 27 -5.48 -7.57 -12.02
N PHE A 28 -5.84 -8.74 -11.51
CA PHE A 28 -6.12 -8.97 -10.10
C PHE A 28 -4.88 -9.48 -9.36
N CYS A 29 -4.78 -9.12 -8.09
CA CYS A 29 -3.71 -9.53 -7.21
C CYS A 29 -4.32 -10.12 -5.94
N ASP A 30 -4.37 -11.45 -5.88
CA ASP A 30 -4.95 -12.19 -4.77
C ASP A 30 -3.89 -13.01 -4.03
N TRP A 31 -4.01 -13.00 -2.70
CA TRP A 31 -3.19 -13.82 -1.80
C TRP A 31 -3.51 -15.31 -1.99
N PRO A 32 -2.53 -16.24 -1.88
CA PRO A 32 -1.13 -16.04 -1.50
C PRO A 32 -0.16 -15.82 -2.65
N SER A 33 -0.60 -16.02 -3.89
CA SER A 33 0.29 -15.96 -5.05
C SER A 33 0.63 -14.51 -5.43
N CYS A 34 -0.18 -13.53 -5.06
CA CYS A 34 0.09 -12.12 -5.29
C CYS A 34 -0.16 -11.26 -4.04
N TYR A 35 0.75 -10.33 -3.74
CA TYR A 35 0.62 -9.47 -2.57
C TYR A 35 1.22 -8.08 -2.74
N LEU A 36 0.59 -7.11 -2.08
CA LEU A 36 1.12 -5.76 -1.91
C LEU A 36 2.05 -5.71 -0.71
N LYS A 37 3.25 -5.20 -0.94
CA LYS A 37 4.23 -4.82 0.08
C LYS A 37 4.39 -3.31 0.05
N LEU A 38 4.02 -2.64 1.14
CA LEU A 38 4.25 -1.21 1.29
C LEU A 38 5.66 -0.96 1.80
N GLU A 39 6.28 0.12 1.34
CA GLU A 39 7.60 0.57 1.80
C GLU A 39 7.48 1.33 3.14
N LEU A 40 7.17 0.57 4.19
CA LEU A 40 7.05 1.11 5.55
C LEU A 40 8.45 1.27 6.14
N ARG A 41 8.98 2.50 6.15
CA ARG A 41 10.20 2.82 6.90
C ARG A 41 9.90 2.97 8.39
N CYS A 42 10.64 2.25 9.22
CA CYS A 42 10.86 2.59 10.62
C CYS A 42 12.15 3.44 10.72
N SER A 43 12.06 4.61 11.36
CA SER A 43 13.17 5.46 11.85
C SER A 43 13.54 6.77 11.10
N ASN A 44 13.22 7.88 11.78
CA ASN A 44 14.05 8.98 12.30
C ASN A 44 15.09 9.76 11.48
N ILE A 45 15.37 9.46 10.21
CA ILE A 45 16.32 10.28 9.45
C ILE A 45 15.69 10.72 8.15
N MET A 46 15.33 12.02 8.14
CA MET A 46 15.11 12.90 6.99
C MET A 46 14.97 12.17 5.65
N GLU A 47 13.75 11.84 5.27
CA GLU A 47 13.16 12.04 3.94
C GLU A 47 11.98 11.08 3.70
N LYS A 48 10.82 11.70 3.43
CA LYS A 48 9.53 11.17 2.94
C LYS A 48 8.76 10.24 3.90
N ASN A 49 7.58 10.72 4.28
CA ASN A 49 6.54 9.95 4.98
C ASN A 49 6.31 8.61 4.24
N SER A 50 6.62 7.48 4.91
CA SER A 50 6.44 6.13 4.37
C SER A 50 4.97 5.82 4.09
N ILE A 51 4.09 6.35 4.95
CA ILE A 51 2.66 6.49 4.71
C ILE A 51 2.32 7.96 4.88
N ILE A 52 1.61 8.53 3.91
CA ILE A 52 0.96 9.83 4.03
C ILE A 52 -0.46 9.58 4.53
N TYR A 53 -0.80 10.27 5.61
CA TYR A 53 -2.11 10.29 6.24
C TYR A 53 -2.44 11.75 6.58
N ASP A 54 -3.69 12.14 6.36
CA ASP A 54 -4.19 13.48 6.71
C ASP A 54 -5.41 13.38 7.63
N LYS A 55 -5.40 14.14 8.74
CA LYS A 55 -6.49 14.15 9.71
C LYS A 55 -7.81 14.66 9.15
N HIS A 56 -7.79 15.50 8.11
CA HIS A 56 -8.99 16.01 7.44
C HIS A 56 -9.61 14.95 6.52
N TYR A 57 -8.81 13.96 6.11
CA TYR A 57 -9.23 12.84 5.29
C TYR A 57 -8.92 11.52 6.02
N PRO A 58 -9.63 11.19 7.13
CA PRO A 58 -9.25 10.11 8.03
C PRO A 58 -9.27 8.71 7.41
N ASN A 59 -9.94 8.54 6.26
CA ASN A 59 -9.96 7.29 5.52
C ASN A 59 -8.92 7.21 4.39
N LEU A 60 -8.20 8.31 4.13
CA LEU A 60 -7.20 8.40 3.07
C LEU A 60 -5.84 7.96 3.61
N MET A 61 -5.28 6.94 2.96
CA MET A 61 -3.93 6.48 3.18
C MET A 61 -3.22 6.38 1.83
N VAL A 62 -1.99 6.86 1.79
CA VAL A 62 -1.16 6.85 0.59
C VAL A 62 0.22 6.33 0.94
N SER A 63 0.75 5.41 0.15
CA SER A 63 2.07 4.83 0.39
C SER A 63 2.73 4.47 -0.93
N TYR A 64 4.05 4.52 -0.97
CA TYR A 64 4.78 3.79 -2.01
C TYR A 64 4.79 2.29 -1.68
N GLY A 65 4.74 1.45 -2.70
CA GLY A 65 4.74 0.00 -2.52
C GLY A 65 4.96 -0.77 -3.81
N SER A 66 5.04 -2.08 -3.67
CA SER A 66 5.34 -3.02 -4.74
C SER A 66 4.40 -4.22 -4.69
N ILE A 67 4.01 -4.70 -5.87
CA ILE A 67 3.24 -5.92 -6.05
C ILE A 67 4.21 -7.03 -6.42
N TYR A 68 4.11 -8.14 -5.70
CA TYR A 68 4.86 -9.35 -5.97
C TYR A 68 3.90 -10.45 -6.37
N ARG A 69 4.21 -11.18 -7.44
CA ARG A 69 3.53 -12.41 -7.84
C ARG A 69 4.52 -13.56 -7.85
N GLU A 70 4.22 -14.61 -7.09
CA GLU A 70 5.13 -15.76 -6.90
C GLU A 70 6.53 -15.32 -6.44
N ASN A 71 6.58 -14.24 -5.65
CA ASN A 71 7.80 -13.55 -5.18
C ASN A 71 8.64 -12.84 -6.25
N ILE A 72 8.09 -12.67 -7.45
CA ILE A 72 8.68 -11.87 -8.53
C ILE A 72 8.05 -10.48 -8.50
N LEU A 73 8.87 -9.44 -8.60
CA LEU A 73 8.38 -8.06 -8.67
C LEU A 73 7.60 -7.84 -9.97
N GLU A 74 6.32 -7.50 -9.85
CA GLU A 74 5.41 -7.29 -10.99
C GLU A 74 5.18 -5.80 -11.25
N PHE A 75 5.05 -4.99 -10.18
CA PHE A 75 4.79 -3.56 -10.28
C PHE A 75 5.34 -2.83 -9.05
N SER A 76 5.75 -1.57 -9.21
CA SER A 76 6.05 -0.65 -8.10
C SER A 76 5.53 0.74 -8.39
N GLY A 77 5.01 1.41 -7.37
CA GLY A 77 4.46 2.74 -7.53
C GLY A 77 3.74 3.22 -6.27
N ILE A 78 2.92 4.24 -6.46
CA ILE A 78 2.07 4.78 -5.40
C ILE A 78 0.79 3.96 -5.31
N PHE A 79 0.40 3.64 -4.08
CA PHE A 79 -0.86 2.98 -3.74
C PHE A 79 -1.68 3.90 -2.86
N ILE A 80 -2.99 3.94 -3.13
CA ILE A 80 -3.97 4.76 -2.43
C ILE A 80 -5.05 3.85 -1.86
N SER A 81 -5.41 4.09 -0.62
CA SER A 81 -6.62 3.58 0.02
C SER A 81 -7.48 4.76 0.45
N THR A 82 -8.78 4.68 0.17
CA THR A 82 -9.79 5.66 0.60
C THR A 82 -10.76 5.07 1.63
N ASP A 83 -10.43 3.89 2.15
CA ASP A 83 -11.22 3.09 3.07
C ASP A 83 -10.36 2.63 4.25
N SER A 84 -9.49 3.49 4.76
CA SER A 84 -8.65 3.21 5.95
C SER A 84 -7.75 1.96 5.81
N GLY A 85 -7.36 1.61 4.59
CA GLY A 85 -6.46 0.49 4.30
C GLY A 85 -7.17 -0.85 4.08
N PHE A 86 -8.51 -0.90 4.05
CA PHE A 86 -9.27 -2.12 3.71
C PHE A 86 -8.97 -2.57 2.29
N THR A 87 -8.88 -1.63 1.34
CA THR A 87 -8.49 -1.91 -0.04
C THR A 87 -7.53 -0.85 -0.58
N TRP A 88 -6.65 -1.28 -1.48
CA TRP A 88 -5.64 -0.45 -2.12
C TRP A 88 -5.79 -0.48 -3.63
N LYS A 89 -5.47 0.64 -4.27
CA LYS A 89 -5.43 0.81 -5.72
C LYS A 89 -4.11 1.43 -6.12
N ALA A 90 -3.54 0.97 -7.23
CA ALA A 90 -2.38 1.63 -7.83
C ALA A 90 -2.81 3.00 -8.38
N ALA A 91 -2.05 4.04 -8.04
CA ALA A 91 -2.19 5.35 -8.64
C ALA A 91 -1.60 5.34 -10.07
N PRO A 92 -2.12 6.17 -10.99
CA PRO A 92 -1.53 6.36 -12.31
C PRO A 92 -0.03 6.69 -12.27
N GLU A 93 0.76 6.16 -13.21
CA GLU A 93 2.23 6.29 -13.24
C GLU A 93 2.76 7.73 -13.34
N ASN A 94 1.93 8.66 -13.83
CA ASN A 94 2.28 10.07 -13.90
C ASN A 94 2.24 10.78 -12.53
N ILE A 95 1.68 10.14 -11.50
CA ILE A 95 1.68 10.67 -10.13
C ILE A 95 2.99 10.27 -9.45
N LYS A 96 3.93 11.21 -9.38
CA LYS A 96 5.24 11.03 -8.70
C LYS A 96 5.30 11.68 -7.33
N LYS A 97 4.33 12.52 -6.99
CA LYS A 97 4.23 13.25 -5.73
C LYS A 97 2.76 13.40 -5.38
N ILE A 98 2.43 13.20 -4.11
CA ILE A 98 1.11 13.49 -3.57
C ILE A 98 1.29 14.62 -2.56
N GLU A 99 0.53 15.69 -2.78
CA GLU A 99 0.35 16.79 -1.85
C GLU A 99 -1.14 16.79 -1.48
N ILE A 100 -1.44 16.64 -0.20
CA ILE A 100 -2.79 16.81 0.33
C ILE A 100 -2.87 18.29 0.72
N LEU A 101 -3.78 19.04 0.06
CA LEU A 101 -4.01 20.47 0.28
C LEU A 101 -4.99 20.71 1.43
#